data_AF-A0A9P0Q364-F1
#
_entry.id   AF-A0A9P0Q364-F1
#
_cell.length_a   1.000
_cell.length_b   1.000
_cell.length_c   1.000
_cell.angle_alpha   90.00
_cell.angle_beta   90.00
_cell.angle_gamma   90.00
#
_symmetry.space_group_name_H-M   'P 1'
#
loop_
_entity.id
_entity.type
_entity.pdbx_description
1 polymer ?
#
loop_
_entity_poly.entity_id
_entity_poly.type
_entity_poly.pdbx_seq_one_letter_code
_entity_poly.pdbx_strand_id
1 'polypeptide(L)'
;MIRSFECSYCDKSFSYANSLKVHLMTHAFETRDSPTPYKCTLCEKGFLYQSSLLYHKETAHNNGRKFACVKCGKRFNHKQRLVRHQIVHSDTRPFACNECNSAFKTRANLKNHQAVHRGEKRFVCKICGQKFSYK
;
A
#
# COMPACT_ATOMS: atom_id res chain seq x y z
N MET A 1 1.02 28.11 19.15
CA MET A 1 -0.02 27.24 18.51
C MET A 1 0.23 27.24 17.01
N ILE A 2 0.64 26.11 16.44
CA ILE A 2 0.76 26.00 14.97
C ILE A 2 -0.67 25.95 14.43
N ARG A 3 -1.05 26.92 13.59
CA ARG A 3 -2.36 26.95 12.94
C ARG A 3 -2.48 25.73 12.03
N SER A 4 -3.33 24.78 12.40
CA SER A 4 -3.65 23.59 11.62
C SER A 4 -4.84 23.83 10.71
N PHE A 5 -4.87 23.11 9.59
CA PHE A 5 -6.00 23.05 8.66
C PHE A 5 -6.72 21.73 8.88
N GLU A 6 -7.97 21.79 9.33
CA GLU A 6 -8.77 20.62 9.70
C GLU A 6 -9.65 20.15 8.54
N CYS A 7 -9.82 18.84 8.41
CA CYS A 7 -10.75 18.27 7.46
C CYS A 7 -12.18 18.31 8.00
N SER A 8 -13.12 18.75 7.17
CA SER A 8 -14.54 18.80 7.51
C SER A 8 -15.26 17.43 7.49
N TYR A 9 -14.62 16.39 6.97
CA TYR A 9 -15.22 15.06 6.79
C TYR A 9 -14.57 13.98 7.67
N CYS A 10 -13.46 14.28 8.35
CA CYS A 10 -12.76 13.34 9.24
C CYS A 10 -11.82 14.07 10.19
N ASP A 11 -11.33 13.37 11.21
CA ASP A 11 -10.52 13.96 12.29
C ASP A 11 -9.06 14.26 11.90
N LYS A 12 -8.77 14.43 10.61
CA LYS A 12 -7.40 14.72 10.13
C LYS A 12 -7.13 16.21 10.09
N SER A 13 -5.99 16.60 10.64
CA SER A 13 -5.45 17.95 10.55
C SER A 13 -4.15 17.98 9.75
N PHE A 14 -3.89 19.11 9.10
CA PHE A 14 -2.76 19.30 8.18
C PHE A 14 -2.02 20.59 8.52
N SER A 15 -0.69 20.56 8.39
CA SER A 15 0.14 21.75 8.60
C SER A 15 0.05 22.77 7.46
N TYR A 16 -0.43 22.36 6.28
CA TYR A 16 -0.49 23.20 5.08
C TYR A 16 -1.85 23.12 4.39
N ALA A 17 -2.36 24.26 3.92
CA ALA A 17 -3.64 24.35 3.19
C ALA A 17 -3.69 23.46 1.94
N ASN A 18 -2.58 23.38 1.19
CA ASN A 18 -2.50 22.54 0.00
C ASN A 18 -2.63 21.04 0.34
N SER A 19 -2.09 20.61 1.49
CA SER A 19 -2.23 19.24 1.96
C SER A 19 -3.67 18.91 2.31
N LEU A 20 -4.41 19.83 2.94
CA LEU A 20 -5.85 19.69 3.15
C LEU A 20 -6.59 19.65 1.81
N LYS A 21 -6.30 20.57 0.87
CA LYS A 21 -6.94 20.61 -0.45
C LYS A 21 -6.83 19.29 -1.21
N VAL A 22 -5.64 18.71 -1.28
CA VAL A 22 -5.43 17.40 -1.93
C VAL A 22 -6.08 16.28 -1.14
N HIS A 23 -6.10 16.37 0.20
CA HIS A 23 -6.79 15.39 1.04
C HIS A 23 -8.31 15.41 0.83
N LEU A 24 -8.94 16.57 0.64
CA LEU A 24 -10.39 16.65 0.39
C LEU A 24 -10.81 15.88 -0.86
N MET A 25 -9.94 15.79 -1.88
CA MET A 25 -10.15 14.93 -3.05
C MET A 25 -10.25 13.45 -2.69
N THR A 26 -9.73 13.05 -1.52
CA THR A 26 -9.82 11.66 -1.05
C THR A 26 -11.23 11.25 -0.63
N HIS A 27 -12.06 12.21 -0.23
CA HIS A 27 -13.48 11.98 0.06
C HIS A 27 -14.33 11.94 -1.21
N ALA A 28 -13.79 12.42 -2.33
CA ALA A 28 -14.44 12.35 -3.65
C ALA A 28 -14.20 11.02 -4.41
N PHE A 29 -13.41 10.07 -3.88
CA PHE A 29 -13.15 8.77 -4.53
C PHE A 29 -14.33 7.79 -4.47
N GLU A 30 -15.42 8.12 -3.78
CA GLU A 30 -16.63 7.30 -3.77
C GLU A 30 -17.43 7.42 -5.08
N THR A 31 -17.09 8.37 -5.95
CA THR A 31 -17.69 8.54 -7.28
C THR A 31 -16.70 8.16 -8.39
N ARG A 32 -17.22 7.65 -9.52
CA ARG A 32 -16.43 7.28 -10.71
C ARG A 32 -15.64 8.46 -11.32
N ASP A 33 -15.95 9.69 -10.93
CA ASP A 33 -15.37 10.95 -11.40
C ASP A 33 -14.48 11.62 -10.34
N SER A 34 -13.61 10.86 -9.69
CA SER A 34 -12.69 11.45 -8.73
C SER A 34 -11.77 12.50 -9.41
N PRO A 35 -11.79 13.76 -8.95
CA PRO A 35 -11.00 14.83 -9.54
C PRO A 35 -9.53 14.63 -9.17
N THR A 36 -8.80 14.02 -10.10
CA THR A 36 -7.35 13.84 -9.99
C THR A 36 -6.67 14.92 -10.82
N PRO A 37 -5.85 15.80 -10.20
CA PRO A 37 -5.22 16.91 -10.91
C PRO A 37 -4.17 16.45 -11.93
N TYR A 38 -3.62 15.24 -11.79
CA TYR A 38 -2.59 14.70 -12.67
C TYR A 38 -3.07 13.42 -13.36
N LYS A 39 -3.24 13.45 -14.67
CA LYS A 39 -3.69 12.30 -15.47
C LYS A 39 -2.58 11.76 -16.36
N CYS A 40 -2.53 10.44 -16.50
CA CYS A 40 -1.63 9.79 -17.44
C CYS A 40 -2.16 9.91 -18.86
N THR A 41 -1.36 10.47 -19.77
CA THR A 41 -1.72 10.62 -21.18
C THR A 41 -1.69 9.30 -21.97
N LEU A 42 -1.12 8.23 -21.40
CA LEU A 42 -0.97 6.94 -22.07
C LEU A 42 -2.07 5.93 -21.68
N CYS A 43 -2.71 6.10 -20.51
CA CYS A 43 -3.74 5.17 -20.03
C CYS A 43 -4.85 5.85 -19.20
N GLU A 44 -4.92 7.19 -19.24
CA GLU A 44 -5.92 8.05 -18.59
C GLU A 44 -6.02 7.94 -17.06
N LYS A 45 -5.20 7.10 -16.43
CA LYS A 45 -5.19 6.91 -14.98
C LYS A 45 -4.86 8.21 -14.25
N GLY A 46 -5.68 8.52 -13.24
CA GLY A 46 -5.58 9.71 -12.40
C GLY A 46 -4.70 9.53 -11.16
N PHE A 47 -4.02 10.62 -10.76
CA PHE A 47 -3.15 10.72 -9.59
C PHE A 47 -3.35 12.05 -8.84
N LEU A 48 -3.21 11.99 -7.51
CA LEU A 48 -3.29 13.17 -6.65
C LEU A 48 -2.04 14.05 -6.69
N TYR A 49 -0.88 13.47 -7.03
CA TYR A 49 0.41 14.16 -7.01
C TYR A 49 1.17 13.93 -8.32
N GLN A 50 1.88 14.96 -8.80
CA GLN A 50 2.70 14.90 -10.00
C GLN A 50 3.80 13.83 -9.91
N SER A 51 4.45 13.71 -8.75
CA SER A 51 5.48 12.70 -8.50
C SER A 51 4.94 11.27 -8.68
N SER A 52 3.69 11.02 -8.26
CA SER A 52 3.00 9.75 -8.45
C SER A 52 2.73 9.47 -9.94
N LEU A 53 2.34 10.48 -10.71
CA LEU A 53 2.14 10.35 -12.16
C LEU A 53 3.47 10.06 -12.88
N LEU A 54 4.53 10.81 -12.59
CA LEU A 54 5.86 10.60 -13.19
C LEU A 54 6.38 9.19 -12.89
N TYR A 55 6.26 8.77 -11.63
CA TYR A 55 6.64 7.42 -11.23
C TYR A 55 5.81 6.33 -11.92
N HIS A 56 4.50 6.56 -12.09
CA HIS A 56 3.64 5.66 -12.85
C HIS A 56 4.10 5.56 -14.31
N LYS A 57 4.35 6.69 -14.99
CA LYS A 57 4.83 6.70 -16.38
C LYS A 57 6.11 5.88 -16.53
N GLU A 58 7.09 6.13 -15.67
CA GLU A 58 8.35 5.39 -15.64
C GLU A 58 8.13 3.88 -15.50
N THR A 59 7.24 3.46 -14.59
CA THR A 59 7.18 2.05 -14.17
C THR A 59 6.15 1.21 -14.91
N ALA A 60 5.10 1.82 -15.46
CA ALA A 60 4.05 1.14 -16.19
C ALA A 60 4.23 1.19 -17.71
N HIS A 61 4.88 2.23 -18.23
CA HIS A 61 5.03 2.44 -19.68
C HIS A 61 6.47 2.35 -20.16
N ASN A 62 7.46 2.69 -19.33
CA ASN A 62 8.88 2.73 -19.74
C ASN A 62 9.75 1.60 -19.13
N ASN A 63 9.16 0.45 -18.77
CA ASN A 63 9.89 -0.68 -18.17
C ASN A 63 10.77 -0.30 -16.96
N GLY A 64 10.40 0.74 -16.20
CA GLY A 64 11.20 1.41 -15.17
C GLY A 64 11.44 0.62 -13.87
N ARG A 65 11.50 -0.70 -13.94
CA ARG A 65 11.98 -1.53 -12.83
C ARG A 65 13.51 -1.42 -12.77
N LYS A 66 14.02 -0.38 -12.11
CA LYS A 66 15.46 -0.05 -12.06
C LYS A 66 16.25 -0.94 -11.09
N PHE A 67 15.59 -1.52 -10.09
CA PHE A 67 16.26 -2.24 -9.00
C PHE A 67 16.23 -3.76 -9.22
N ALA A 68 17.38 -4.38 -9.46
CA ALA A 68 17.47 -5.83 -9.69
C ALA A 68 17.97 -6.58 -8.45
N CYS A 69 17.42 -7.76 -8.20
CA CYS A 69 17.94 -8.70 -7.21
C CYS A 69 19.17 -9.41 -7.79
N VAL A 70 20.32 -9.28 -7.13
CA VAL A 70 21.56 -9.94 -7.57
C VAL A 70 21.45 -11.46 -7.54
N LYS A 71 20.69 -12.03 -6.59
CA LYS A 71 20.56 -13.49 -6.44
C LYS A 71 19.69 -14.16 -7.50
N CYS A 72 18.67 -13.48 -8.05
CA CYS A 72 17.68 -14.12 -8.94
C CYS A 72 17.30 -13.28 -10.17
N GLY A 73 17.93 -12.13 -10.38
CA GLY A 73 17.65 -11.22 -11.51
C GLY A 73 16.30 -10.48 -11.44
N LYS A 74 15.43 -10.81 -10.48
CA LYS A 74 14.08 -10.20 -10.39
C LYS A 74 14.15 -8.70 -10.21
N ARG A 75 13.39 -7.95 -11.02
CA ARG A 75 13.41 -6.47 -11.04
C ARG A 75 12.22 -5.85 -10.30
N PHE A 76 12.49 -4.73 -9.64
CA PHE A 76 11.56 -3.97 -8.81
C PHE A 76 11.58 -2.49 -9.19
N ASN A 77 10.45 -1.83 -8.95
CA ASN A 77 10.26 -0.41 -9.22
C ASN A 77 10.60 0.50 -8.03
N HIS A 78 10.72 -0.05 -6.82
CA HIS A 78 11.20 0.65 -5.62
C HIS A 78 12.34 -0.12 -4.94
N LYS A 79 13.33 0.61 -4.42
CA LYS A 79 14.43 0.03 -3.62
C LYS A 79 13.91 -0.72 -2.39
N GLN A 80 12.92 -0.18 -1.69
CA GLN A 80 12.32 -0.82 -0.50
C GLN A 80 11.66 -2.16 -0.84
N ARG A 81 11.09 -2.29 -2.06
CA ARG A 81 10.51 -3.55 -2.52
C ARG A 81 11.60 -4.60 -2.81
N LEU A 82 12.73 -4.18 -3.37
CA LEU A 82 13.90 -5.04 -3.54
C LEU A 82 14.44 -5.50 -2.18
N VAL A 83 14.67 -4.59 -1.24
CA VAL A 83 15.17 -4.92 0.11
C VAL A 83 14.25 -5.92 0.81
N ARG A 84 12.94 -5.69 0.78
CA ARG A 84 11.97 -6.66 1.33
C ARG A 84 12.01 -8.00 0.60
N HIS A 85 12.19 -7.99 -0.72
CA HIS A 85 12.30 -9.23 -1.49
C HIS A 85 13.55 -10.04 -1.12
N GLN A 86 14.67 -9.39 -0.79
CA GLN A 86 15.90 -10.09 -0.39
C GLN A 86 15.69 -11.02 0.82
N ILE A 87 14.72 -10.72 1.70
CA ILE A 87 14.33 -11.58 2.83
C ILE A 87 13.89 -12.97 2.35
N VAL A 88 13.30 -13.09 1.15
CA VAL A 88 12.91 -14.39 0.57
C VAL A 88 14.11 -15.30 0.41
N HIS A 89 15.27 -14.75 0.05
CA HIS A 89 16.54 -15.48 -0.13
C HIS A 89 17.35 -15.64 1.16
N SER A 90 16.75 -15.33 2.30
CA SER A 90 17.35 -15.54 3.62
C SER A 90 16.41 -16.40 4.47
N ASP A 91 16.95 -17.02 5.51
CA ASP A 91 16.16 -17.71 6.52
C ASP A 91 15.65 -16.77 7.62
N THR A 92 15.97 -15.48 7.51
CA THR A 92 15.50 -14.47 8.46
C THR A 92 13.98 -14.32 8.41
N ARG A 93 13.36 -14.27 9.59
CA ARG A 93 11.94 -14.06 9.80
C ARG A 93 11.76 -12.92 10.80
N PRO A 94 11.91 -11.66 10.35
CA PRO A 94 12.01 -10.51 11.26
C PRO A 94 10.72 -10.18 12.01
N PHE A 95 9.60 -10.82 11.67
CA PHE A 95 8.30 -10.55 12.29
C PHE A 95 7.86 -11.74 13.14
N ALA A 96 8.21 -11.71 14.43
CA ALA A 96 7.81 -12.73 15.39
C ALA A 96 6.38 -12.49 15.93
N CYS A 97 5.67 -13.58 16.22
CA CYS A 97 4.44 -13.54 17.00
C CYS A 97 4.79 -13.35 18.48
N ASN A 98 3.99 -12.55 19.17
CA ASN A 98 4.11 -12.32 20.61
C ASN A 98 3.30 -13.32 21.45
N GLU A 99 2.40 -14.08 20.82
CA GLU A 99 1.52 -15.06 21.46
C GLU A 99 2.02 -16.51 21.27
N CYS A 100 2.98 -16.74 20.36
CA CYS A 100 3.61 -18.04 20.15
C CYS A 100 5.01 -17.90 19.50
N ASN A 101 5.75 -19.01 19.37
CA ASN A 101 7.11 -19.02 18.80
C ASN A 101 7.17 -18.90 17.25
N SER A 102 6.07 -18.55 16.58
CA SER A 102 6.03 -18.44 15.13
C SER A 102 6.65 -17.13 14.63
N ALA A 103 7.44 -17.19 13.56
CA ALA A 103 8.01 -16.01 12.91
C ALA A 103 7.80 -15.98 11.39
N PHE A 104 7.66 -14.79 10.83
CA PHE A 104 7.25 -14.55 9.44
C PHE A 104 8.20 -13.62 8.70
N LYS A 105 8.27 -13.78 7.37
CA LYS A 105 9.06 -12.92 6.47
C LYS A 105 8.39 -11.57 6.16
N THR A 106 7.08 -11.43 6.41
CA THR A 106 6.34 -10.18 6.16
C THR A 106 5.37 -9.85 7.29
N ARG A 107 5.14 -8.55 7.52
CA ARG A 107 4.15 -8.06 8.50
C ARG A 107 2.71 -8.46 8.18
N ALA A 108 2.37 -8.60 6.89
CA ALA A 108 1.05 -9.06 6.46
C ALA A 108 0.80 -10.52 6.89
N ASN A 109 1.80 -11.38 6.74
CA ASN A 109 1.69 -12.77 7.16
C ASN A 109 1.56 -12.89 8.68
N LEU A 110 2.35 -12.11 9.45
CA LEU A 110 2.19 -12.04 10.91
C LEU A 110 0.78 -11.58 11.29
N LYS A 111 0.24 -10.52 10.65
CA LYS A 111 -1.11 -10.02 10.93
C LYS A 111 -2.19 -11.08 10.66
N ASN A 112 -2.07 -11.82 9.56
CA ASN A 112 -3.00 -12.91 9.23
C ASN A 112 -2.87 -14.05 10.24
N HIS A 113 -1.66 -14.39 10.65
CA HIS A 113 -1.44 -15.39 11.69
C HIS A 113 -2.05 -14.98 13.05
N GLN A 114 -1.87 -13.73 13.47
CA GLN A 114 -2.49 -13.22 14.71
C GLN A 114 -4.03 -13.24 14.67
N ALA A 115 -4.64 -13.20 13.48
CA ALA A 115 -6.09 -13.36 13.34
C ALA A 115 -6.54 -14.77 13.75
N VAL A 116 -5.68 -15.78 13.66
CA VAL A 116 -5.95 -17.15 14.12
C VAL A 116 -6.09 -17.19 15.65
N HIS A 117 -5.18 -16.54 16.38
CA HIS A 117 -5.26 -16.47 17.84
C HIS A 117 -6.54 -15.77 18.33
N ARG A 118 -7.02 -14.77 17.59
CA ARG A 118 -8.28 -14.08 17.89
C ARG A 118 -9.53 -14.76 17.33
N GLY A 119 -9.40 -15.89 16.63
CA GLY A 119 -10.50 -16.55 15.94
C GLY A 119 -11.18 -15.69 14.85
N GLU A 120 -10.51 -14.64 14.37
CA GLU A 120 -11.07 -13.69 13.42
C GLU A 120 -11.10 -14.29 12.01
N LYS A 121 -12.30 -14.47 11.45
CA LYS A 121 -12.49 -14.94 10.07
C LYS A 121 -12.71 -13.74 9.14
N ARG A 122 -11.61 -13.14 8.69
CA ARG A 122 -11.57 -11.88 7.93
C ARG A 122 -11.84 -12.04 6.42
N PHE A 123 -11.76 -13.26 5.90
CA PHE A 123 -11.93 -13.55 4.48
C PHE A 123 -13.26 -14.25 4.24
N VAL A 124 -14.03 -13.79 3.27
CA VAL A 124 -15.33 -14.37 2.93
C VAL A 124 -15.28 -14.91 1.51
N CYS A 125 -15.60 -16.19 1.32
CA CYS A 125 -15.79 -16.75 -0.01
C CYS A 125 -17.03 -16.12 -0.65
N LYS A 126 -16.88 -15.49 -1.81
CA LYS A 126 -18.00 -14.85 -2.52
C LYS A 126 -18.98 -15.86 -3.14
N ILE A 127 -18.57 -17.11 -3.30
CA ILE A 127 -19.39 -18.18 -3.90
C ILE A 127 -20.25 -18.85 -2.84
N CYS A 128 -19.66 -19.30 -1.73
CA CYS A 128 -20.37 -20.05 -0.68
C CYS A 128 -20.59 -19.30 0.63
N GLY A 129 -20.11 -18.05 0.76
CA GLY A 129 -20.28 -17.22 1.97
C GLY A 129 -19.44 -17.65 3.18
N GLN A 130 -18.68 -18.75 3.09
CA GLN A 130 -17.87 -19.22 4.22
C GLN A 130 -16.77 -18.24 4.58
N LYS A 131 -16.55 -18.10 5.90
CA LYS A 131 -15.52 -17.22 6.45
C LYS A 131 -14.25 -18.01 6.81
N PHE A 132 -13.09 -17.46 6.46
CA PHE A 132 -11.76 -18.02 6.69
C PHE A 132 -10.86 -17.02 7.43
N SER A 133 -9.93 -17.52 8.23
CA SER A 133 -8.92 -16.70 8.94
C SER A 133 -7.73 -16.30 8.06
N TYR A 134 -7.55 -16.99 6.92
CA TYR A 134 -6.54 -16.72 5.91
C TYR A 134 -7.18 -16.65 4.52
N LYS A 135 -6.46 -16.01 3.58
CA LYS A 135 -6.87 -15.89 2.18
C LYS A 135 -6.55 -17.16 1.41
#